data_AF-A0A1M5PCS6-F1
#
_entry.id   AF-A0A1M5PCS6-F1
#
_cell.length_a   1.000
_cell.length_b   1.000
_cell.length_c   1.000
_cell.angle_alpha   90.00
_cell.angle_beta   90.00
_cell.angle_gamma   90.00
#
_symmetry.space_group_name_H-M   'P 1'
#
loop_
_entity.id
_entity.type
_entity.pdbx_description
1 polymer ?
#
loop_
_entity_poly.entity_id
_entity_poly.type
_entity_poly.pdbx_seq_one_letter_code
_entity_poly.pdbx_strand_id
1 'polypeptide(L)'
;MNPIDCDPPGIELNAATEATVLNLAHELRLTPNDMMRVLVAWGAAVHHSLVQRREISVPDGGDTVRVLACREARPPIPGRPSA
;
A
#
# COMPACT_ATOMS: atom_id res chain seq x y z
N MET A 1 19.91 32.71 -5.23
CA MET A 1 18.96 31.57 -5.23
C MET A 1 19.19 30.82 -3.94
N ASN A 2 18.31 31.00 -2.95
CA ASN A 2 18.35 30.15 -1.75
C ASN A 2 17.77 28.79 -2.12
N PRO A 3 18.43 27.68 -1.75
CA PRO A 3 17.79 26.37 -1.85
C PRO A 3 16.55 26.39 -0.95
N ILE A 4 15.42 25.96 -1.50
CA ILE A 4 14.24 25.68 -0.69
C ILE A 4 14.64 24.43 0.11
N ASP A 5 14.97 24.62 1.38
CA ASP A 5 14.92 23.56 2.39
C ASP A 5 13.45 23.13 2.51
N CYS A 6 13.00 22.36 1.52
CA CYS A 6 11.83 21.52 1.69
C CYS A 6 12.30 20.41 2.62
N ASP A 7 12.04 20.58 3.92
CA ASP A 7 11.92 19.45 4.82
C ASP A 7 11.11 18.39 4.06
N PRO A 8 11.65 17.17 3.84
CA PRO A 8 10.92 16.15 3.13
C PRO A 8 9.57 16.01 3.84
N PRO A 9 8.43 15.97 3.11
CA PRO A 9 7.12 15.97 3.75
C PRO A 9 7.10 14.88 4.80
N GLY A 10 7.09 15.30 6.06
CA GLY A 10 7.06 14.39 7.19
C GLY A 10 5.78 13.58 7.04
N ILE A 11 5.91 12.27 6.94
CA ILE A 11 4.74 11.40 7.02
C ILE A 11 4.26 11.50 8.46
N GLU A 12 3.32 12.41 8.73
CA GLU A 12 2.67 12.50 10.03
C GLU A 12 1.77 11.27 10.19
N LEU A 13 2.19 10.37 11.08
CA LEU A 13 1.41 9.22 11.48
C LEU A 13 0.42 9.68 12.56
N ASN A 14 -0.84 9.29 12.43
CA ASN A 14 -1.75 9.43 13.56
C ASN A 14 -1.33 8.47 14.68
N ALA A 15 -1.80 8.74 15.91
CA ALA A 15 -1.41 7.98 17.10
C ALA A 15 -1.70 6.47 16.99
N ALA A 16 -2.76 6.06 16.28
CA ALA A 16 -3.07 4.65 16.09
C ALA A 16 -2.08 3.97 15.14
N THR A 17 -1.67 4.66 14.06
CA THR A 17 -0.65 4.17 13.14
C THR A 17 0.72 4.11 13.81
N GLU A 18 1.07 5.11 14.62
CA GLU A 18 2.34 5.11 15.37
C GLU A 18 2.41 3.95 16.36
N ALA A 19 1.35 3.71 17.13
CA ALA A 19 1.27 2.56 18.03
C ALA A 19 1.40 1.22 17.28
N THR A 20 0.79 1.12 16.09
CA THR A 20 0.89 -0.06 15.23
C THR A 20 2.33 -0.29 14.76
N VAL A 21 3.01 0.76 14.29
CA VAL A 21 4.42 0.69 13.86
C VAL A 21 5.32 0.26 15.01
N LEU A 22 5.13 0.83 16.20
CA LEU A 22 5.93 0.49 17.38
C LEU A 22 5.73 -0.97 17.80
N ASN A 23 4.49 -1.46 17.82
CA ASN A 23 4.18 -2.85 18.16
C ASN A 23 4.81 -3.82 17.16
N LEU A 24 4.61 -3.59 15.87
CA LEU A 24 5.18 -4.44 14.82
C LEU A 24 6.71 -4.42 14.84
N ALA A 25 7.32 -3.25 15.07
CA ALA A 25 8.77 -3.11 15.20
C ALA A 25 9.28 -3.94 16.38
N HIS A 26 8.58 -3.92 17.52
CA HIS A 26 8.91 -4.72 18.69
C HIS A 26 8.82 -6.23 18.41
N GLU A 27 7.70 -6.69 17.83
CA GLU A 27 7.47 -8.11 17.52
C GLU A 27 8.52 -8.67 16.56
N LEU A 28 8.86 -7.91 15.52
CA LEU A 28 9.84 -8.32 14.51
C LEU A 28 11.29 -7.98 14.86
N ARG A 29 11.53 -7.38 16.04
CA ARG A 29 12.85 -6.93 16.50
C ARG A 29 13.55 -5.99 15.51
N LEU A 30 12.78 -5.09 14.90
CA LEU A 30 13.24 -4.07 13.97
C LEU A 30 13.21 -2.69 14.64
N THR A 31 13.96 -1.74 14.09
CA THR A 31 13.79 -0.35 14.49
C THR A 31 12.46 0.20 13.92
N PRO A 32 11.81 1.17 14.59
CA PRO A 32 10.60 1.80 14.02
C PRO A 32 10.82 2.39 12.62
N ASN A 33 12.02 2.89 12.34
CA ASN A 33 12.38 3.42 11.02
C ASN A 33 12.43 2.31 9.95
N ASP A 34 13.03 1.17 10.27
CA ASP A 34 13.08 0.04 9.34
C ASP A 34 11.69 -0.57 9.11
N MET A 35 10.87 -0.66 10.16
CA MET A 35 9.47 -1.08 10.04
C MET A 35 8.69 -0.13 9.12
N MET A 36 8.87 1.19 9.28
CA MET A 36 8.27 2.18 8.39
C MET A 36 8.69 1.97 6.92
N ARG A 37 9.98 1.69 6.66
CA ARG A 37 10.46 1.40 5.30
C ARG A 37 9.81 0.14 4.71
N VAL A 38 9.65 -0.90 5.52
CA VAL A 38 8.96 -2.14 5.10
C VAL A 38 7.51 -1.86 4.74
N LEU A 39 6.78 -1.15 5.60
CA LEU A 39 5.38 -0.79 5.37
C LEU A 39 5.21 0.08 4.12
N VAL A 40 6.09 1.05 3.90
CA VAL A 40 6.10 1.89 2.69
C VAL A 40 6.37 1.05 1.43
N ALA A 41 7.36 0.15 1.46
CA ALA A 41 7.67 -0.73 0.35
C ALA A 41 6.49 -1.65 0.01
N TRP A 42 5.80 -2.16 1.03
CA TRP A 42 4.57 -2.94 0.87
C TRP A 42 3.44 -2.13 0.26
N GLY A 43 3.16 -0.94 0.78
CA GLY A 43 2.17 -0.02 0.22
C GLY A 43 2.43 0.28 -1.25
N ALA A 44 3.70 0.52 -1.62
CA ALA A 44 4.11 0.75 -3.01
C ALA A 44 3.90 -0.49 -3.90
N ALA A 45 4.24 -1.69 -3.43
CA ALA A 45 4.03 -2.94 -4.16
C ALA A 45 2.54 -3.24 -4.40
N VAL A 46 1.71 -3.01 -3.39
CA VAL A 46 0.24 -3.14 -3.49
C VAL A 46 -0.31 -2.12 -4.48
N HIS A 47 0.09 -0.85 -4.35
CA HIS A 47 -0.35 0.22 -5.25
C HIS A 47 0.01 -0.08 -6.71
N HIS A 48 1.26 -0.47 -6.97
CA HIS A 48 1.72 -0.82 -8.31
C HIS A 48 0.94 -2.01 -8.89
N SER A 49 0.68 -3.04 -8.09
CA SER A 49 -0.11 -4.21 -8.51
C SER A 49 -1.55 -3.82 -8.85
N LEU A 50 -2.17 -2.97 -8.03
CA LEU A 50 -3.52 -2.44 -8.27
C LEU A 50 -3.59 -1.63 -9.57
N VAL A 51 -2.63 -0.73 -9.81
CA VAL A 51 -2.55 0.06 -11.05
C VAL A 51 -2.39 -0.83 -12.27
N GLN A 52 -1.58 -1.89 -12.17
CA GLN A 52 -1.39 -2.87 -13.24
C GLN A 52 -2.51 -3.89 -13.39
N ARG A 53 -3.57 -3.80 -12.56
CA ARG A 53 -4.67 -4.77 -12.48
C ARG A 53 -4.18 -6.21 -12.27
N ARG A 54 -3.09 -6.34 -11.53
CA ARG A 54 -2.54 -7.63 -11.12
C ARG A 54 -3.02 -7.93 -9.71
N GLU A 55 -3.32 -9.19 -9.48
CA GLU A 55 -3.61 -9.70 -8.16
C GLU A 55 -2.31 -9.81 -7.36
N ILE A 56 -2.35 -9.41 -6.09
CA ILE A 56 -1.25 -9.61 -5.15
C ILE A 56 -1.75 -10.30 -3.87
N SER A 57 -0.93 -11.18 -3.34
CA SER A 57 -1.13 -11.87 -2.08
C SER A 57 -0.22 -11.24 -1.03
N VAL A 58 -0.82 -10.75 0.05
CA VAL A 58 -0.13 -9.99 1.11
C VAL A 58 -0.25 -10.77 2.42
N PRO A 59 0.85 -11.19 3.05
CA PRO A 59 0.77 -11.87 4.34
C PRO A 59 0.18 -10.97 5.44
N ASP A 60 -0.69 -11.51 6.28
CA ASP A 60 -1.31 -10.81 7.42
C ASP A 60 -1.21 -11.67 8.68
N GLY A 61 -0.09 -11.56 9.39
CA GLY A 61 0.12 -12.13 10.73
C GLY A 61 -0.03 -13.65 10.90
N GLY A 62 -0.27 -14.40 9.84
CA GLY A 62 -0.60 -15.82 9.86
C GLY A 62 -1.45 -16.28 8.68
N ASP A 63 -2.12 -15.35 8.00
CA ASP A 63 -2.92 -15.60 6.80
C ASP A 63 -2.37 -14.85 5.57
N THR A 64 -3.03 -15.01 4.41
CA THR A 64 -2.70 -14.27 3.19
C THR A 64 -3.92 -13.53 2.66
N VAL A 65 -3.87 -12.20 2.64
CA VAL A 65 -4.92 -11.34 2.08
C VAL A 65 -4.70 -11.21 0.57
N ARG A 66 -5.73 -11.56 -0.20
CA ARG A 66 -5.74 -11.35 -1.67
C ARG A 66 -6.26 -9.96 -1.98
N VAL A 67 -5.42 -9.14 -2.59
CA VAL A 67 -5.80 -7.80 -3.03
C VAL A 67 -6.01 -7.83 -4.54
N LEU A 68 -7.23 -7.53 -4.97
CA LEU A 68 -7.65 -7.48 -6.37
C LEU A 68 -8.03 -6.04 -6.74
N ALA A 69 -7.52 -5.55 -7.86
CA ALA A 69 -8.03 -4.33 -8.45
C ALA A 69 -9.47 -4.58 -8.92
N CYS A 70 -10.43 -3.81 -8.39
CA CYS A 70 -11.80 -3.83 -8.91
C CYS A 70 -11.75 -3.59 -10.42
N ARG A 71 -12.19 -4.58 -11.19
CA ARG A 71 -12.48 -4.36 -12.60
C ARG A 71 -13.68 -3.43 -12.63
N GLU A 72 -13.50 -2.20 -13.09
CA GLU A 72 -14.65 -1.44 -13.61
C GLU A 72 -15.34 -2.37 -14.61
N ALA A 73 -16.57 -2.79 -14.30
CA ALA A 73 -17.42 -3.46 -15.25
C ALA A 73 -17.58 -2.48 -16.40
N ARG A 74 -16.86 -2.73 -17.50
CA ARG A 74 -17.06 -1.97 -18.74
C ARG A 74 -18.56 -2.03 -19.01
N PRO A 75 -19.28 -0.89 -19.03
CA PRO A 75 -20.68 -0.95 -19.40
C PRO A 75 -20.76 -1.64 -20.77
N PRO A 76 -21.75 -2.54 -20.99
CA PRO A 76 -21.90 -3.18 -22.27
C PRO A 76 -21.96 -2.09 -23.34
N ILE A 77 -21.08 -2.19 -24.35
CA ILE A 77 -21.11 -1.27 -25.48
C ILE A 77 -22.51 -1.40 -26.08
N PRO A 78 -23.34 -0.35 -26.09
CA PRO A 78 -24.66 -0.45 -26.69
C PRO A 78 -24.46 -0.71 -28.18
N GLY A 79 -24.91 -1.88 -28.65
CA GLY A 79 -25.01 -2.15 -30.09
C GLY A 79 -24.11 -3.23 -30.69
N ARG A 80 -23.51 -4.16 -29.92
CA ARG A 80 -22.98 -5.39 -30.54
C ARG A 80 -24.05 -6.49 -30.53
N PRO A 81 -24.71 -6.79 -31.66
CA PRO A 81 -25.51 -8.00 -31.76
C PRO A 81 -24.58 -9.20 -31.63
N SER A 82 -24.98 -10.15 -30.77
CA SER A 82 -24.40 -11.48 -30.76
C SER A 82 -24.68 -12.13 -32.11
N ALA A 83 -23.62 -12.41 -32.85
CA ALA A 83 -23.67 -13.35 -33.97
C ALA A 83 -23.70 -14.78 -33.42
#